data_AF-A0A2W4PHK5-F1
#
_entry.id   AF-A0A2W4PHK5-F1
#
_cell.length_a   1.000
_cell.length_b   1.000
_cell.length_c   1.000
_cell.angle_alpha   90.00
_cell.angle_beta   90.00
_cell.angle_gamma   90.00
#
_symmetry.space_group_name_H-M   'P 1'
#
loop_
_entity.id
_entity.type
_entity.pdbx_description
1 polymer ?
#
loop_
_entity_poly.entity_id
_entity_poly.type
_entity_poly.pdbx_seq_one_letter_code
_entity_poly.pdbx_strand_id
1 'polypeptide(L)'
;MVAFATVFTAAIPVFGQESRFTASTDGISLESVIDGNVVKNGSVVRVVVQLQEPGLASYEGGIAGIPATSPKVTKKELNPNSAAAKKYLDHTKGRRNAAKDAIKKVAPNARFGQEFQVAFTGITVTVTVEEANRIARLPGVAAVVPDRLEKPLTDASPAFIDAPAVWSQLGGQANAGEGVVVGVLDTGIWPEHPSFSDPSPVGGAYPAPPVTPGANGFVGGTPRSTCDFGNTAYNPADAPFECNNKLIGAYTFLDTYKALQGLTRNEFDSARDSNGHGTHTASTAAGNAGVAASILGADLGTVSGIAPRAHIIAYRVCGLEGCYSSDSAMAVEQAILDGVDVINFSISGGSNPYGDAVSLAFLGA
;
A
#
# COMPACT_ATOMS: atom_id res chain seq x y z
N MET A 1 5.38 -11.39 53.82
CA MET A 1 5.51 -9.92 53.66
C MET A 1 4.66 -9.53 52.48
N VAL A 2 3.48 -8.99 52.77
CA VAL A 2 2.56 -8.38 51.81
C VAL A 2 3.02 -6.93 51.65
N ALA A 3 3.20 -6.48 50.41
CA ALA A 3 3.30 -5.07 50.09
C ALA A 3 2.39 -4.78 48.89
N PHE A 4 1.36 -4.00 49.17
CA PHE A 4 0.37 -3.47 48.24
C PHE A 4 0.87 -2.18 47.58
N ALA A 5 0.14 -1.77 46.53
CA ALA A 5 0.03 -0.42 45.95
C ALA A 5 1.05 -0.11 44.81
N THR A 6 0.69 0.52 43.68
CA THR A 6 -0.44 1.42 43.39
C THR A 6 -0.76 1.37 41.89
N VAL A 7 -2.05 1.26 41.56
CA VAL A 7 -2.58 1.54 40.21
C VAL A 7 -2.47 3.03 39.95
N PHE A 8 -1.68 3.43 38.95
CA PHE A 8 -1.78 4.77 38.36
C PHE A 8 -2.71 4.72 37.15
N THR A 9 -3.97 5.07 37.39
CA THR A 9 -4.87 5.60 36.37
C THR A 9 -4.38 6.99 35.97
N ALA A 10 -3.54 7.04 34.93
CA ALA A 10 -3.34 8.30 34.21
C ALA A 10 -4.50 8.44 33.22
N ALA A 11 -5.47 9.26 33.61
CA ALA A 11 -6.49 9.78 32.72
C ALA A 11 -5.78 10.50 31.56
N ILE A 12 -5.85 9.93 30.35
CA ILE A 12 -5.53 10.68 29.15
C ILE A 12 -6.59 11.78 29.04
N PRO A 13 -6.20 13.07 28.99
CA PRO A 13 -7.16 14.13 28.78
C PRO A 13 -7.82 13.86 27.43
N VAL A 14 -9.14 13.69 27.47
CA VAL A 14 -10.01 13.78 26.31
C VAL A 14 -9.81 15.19 25.76
N PHE A 15 -8.86 15.34 24.84
CA PHE A 15 -8.83 16.48 23.95
C PHE A 15 -10.02 16.33 23.01
N GLY A 16 -11.17 16.80 23.51
CA GLY A 16 -12.25 17.27 22.68
C GLY A 16 -11.74 18.46 21.88
N GLN A 17 -11.20 18.19 20.70
CA GLN A 17 -11.49 19.05 19.58
C GLN A 17 -12.60 18.38 18.80
N GLU A 18 -13.80 18.95 18.93
CA GLU A 18 -14.77 18.91 17.85
C GLU A 18 -14.03 19.34 16.58
N SER A 19 -13.67 18.38 15.73
CA SER A 19 -13.45 18.67 14.32
C SER A 19 -14.81 18.98 13.72
N ARG A 20 -15.30 20.18 14.03
CA ARG A 20 -16.28 20.85 13.20
C ARG A 20 -15.61 20.94 11.84
N PHE A 21 -16.08 20.13 10.89
CA PHE A 21 -15.94 20.46 9.49
C PHE A 21 -16.61 21.81 9.30
N THR A 22 -15.85 22.89 9.48
CA THR A 22 -16.24 24.20 8.99
C THR A 22 -16.23 24.06 7.48
N ALA A 23 -17.42 23.94 6.90
CA ALA A 23 -17.61 24.05 5.46
C ALA A 23 -16.94 25.36 5.02
N SER A 24 -15.79 25.24 4.37
CA SER A 24 -15.21 26.35 3.64
C SER A 24 -16.19 26.70 2.52
N THR A 25 -16.88 27.81 2.68
CA THR A 25 -17.65 28.47 1.61
C THR A 25 -16.75 29.16 0.60
N ASP A 26 -15.43 29.21 0.87
CA ASP A 26 -14.46 29.59 -0.13
C ASP A 26 -14.38 28.42 -1.11
N GLY A 27 -15.02 28.64 -2.26
CA GLY A 27 -15.17 27.64 -3.31
C GLY A 27 -13.84 26.96 -3.57
N ILE A 28 -13.84 25.64 -3.53
CA ILE A 28 -12.79 24.84 -4.15
C ILE A 28 -12.65 25.41 -5.55
N SER A 29 -11.56 26.12 -5.84
CA SER A 29 -11.27 26.44 -7.23
C SER A 29 -10.99 25.10 -7.89
N LEU A 30 -12.02 24.51 -8.49
CA LEU A 30 -11.88 23.33 -9.35
C LEU A 30 -10.96 23.63 -10.56
N GLU A 31 -10.57 24.90 -10.75
CA GLU A 31 -9.45 25.37 -11.59
C GLU A 31 -8.06 24.91 -11.07
N SER A 32 -7.99 24.23 -9.92
CA SER A 32 -6.78 23.57 -9.47
C SER A 32 -6.47 22.38 -10.39
N VAL A 33 -5.22 22.31 -10.83
CA VAL A 33 -4.63 21.21 -11.60
C VAL A 33 -5.17 19.84 -11.13
N ILE A 34 -5.87 19.13 -12.02
CA ILE A 34 -6.24 17.71 -11.83
C ILE A 34 -5.31 16.92 -12.74
N ASP A 35 -4.56 15.98 -12.15
CA ASP A 35 -3.63 15.08 -12.86
C ASP A 35 -2.54 15.79 -13.70
N GLY A 36 -2.03 16.93 -13.23
CA GLY A 36 -1.02 17.72 -13.95
C GLY A 36 -1.58 18.56 -15.11
N ASN A 37 -2.89 18.49 -15.37
CA ASN A 37 -3.55 19.27 -16.41
C ASN A 37 -4.29 20.47 -15.82
N VAL A 38 -4.18 21.63 -16.49
CA VAL A 38 -5.02 22.80 -16.21
C VAL A 38 -6.45 22.45 -16.57
N VAL A 39 -7.31 22.26 -15.56
CA VAL A 39 -8.74 22.06 -15.77
C VAL A 39 -9.34 23.41 -16.08
N LYS A 40 -9.79 23.57 -17.33
CA LYS A 40 -10.39 24.82 -17.80
C LYS A 40 -11.90 24.80 -17.57
N ASN A 41 -12.49 25.98 -17.57
CA ASN A 41 -13.93 26.12 -17.72
C ASN A 41 -14.43 25.32 -18.96
N GLY A 42 -15.51 24.57 -18.77
CA GLY A 42 -16.08 23.62 -19.73
C GLY A 42 -15.50 22.20 -19.67
N SER A 43 -14.42 21.95 -18.92
CA SER A 43 -13.90 20.59 -18.72
C SER A 43 -14.90 19.72 -17.96
N VAL A 44 -15.14 18.51 -18.47
CA VAL A 44 -15.94 17.49 -17.80
C VAL A 44 -15.08 16.82 -16.73
N VAL A 45 -15.56 16.83 -15.50
CA VAL A 45 -14.93 16.23 -14.32
C VAL A 45 -15.87 15.23 -13.67
N ARG A 46 -15.32 14.29 -12.93
CA ARG A 46 -16.09 13.41 -12.04
C ARG A 46 -15.89 13.88 -10.61
N VAL A 47 -16.97 13.97 -9.85
CA VAL A 47 -16.97 14.43 -8.45
C VAL A 47 -17.82 13.51 -7.59
N VAL A 48 -17.44 13.39 -6.32
CA VAL A 48 -18.27 12.81 -5.25
C VAL A 48 -19.05 13.95 -4.59
N VAL A 49 -20.38 13.87 -4.62
CA VAL A 49 -21.27 14.78 -3.90
C VAL A 49 -21.67 14.11 -2.59
N GLN A 50 -21.15 14.62 -1.48
CA GLN A 50 -21.51 14.18 -0.13
C GLN A 50 -22.72 14.97 0.37
N LEU A 51 -23.70 14.26 0.94
CA LEU A 51 -24.90 14.85 1.54
C LEU A 51 -24.72 15.06 3.05
N GLN A 52 -25.56 15.90 3.64
CA GLN A 52 -25.52 16.22 5.07
C GLN A 52 -25.89 15.03 5.97
N GLU A 53 -26.68 14.08 5.46
CA GLU A 53 -27.06 12.90 6.23
C GLU A 53 -25.86 11.96 6.46
N PRO A 54 -25.61 11.48 7.68
CA PRO A 54 -24.49 10.58 7.96
C PRO A 54 -24.68 9.24 7.23
N GLY A 55 -23.59 8.49 7.07
CA GLY A 55 -23.67 7.11 6.58
C GLY A 55 -24.35 6.19 7.59
N LEU A 56 -24.83 5.03 7.12
CA LEU A 56 -25.43 3.99 7.96
C LEU A 56 -24.56 3.62 9.17
N ALA A 57 -23.24 3.55 9.01
CA ALA A 57 -22.31 3.18 10.09
C ALA A 57 -22.18 4.26 11.19
N SER A 58 -22.51 5.51 10.86
CA SER A 58 -22.30 6.69 11.71
C SER A 58 -23.60 7.35 12.16
N TYR A 59 -24.77 6.83 11.78
CA TYR A 59 -26.06 7.38 12.17
C TYR A 59 -26.39 7.04 13.63
N GLU A 60 -26.36 8.07 14.48
CA GLU A 60 -26.55 7.99 15.93
C GLU A 60 -28.04 8.10 16.36
N GLY A 61 -28.97 8.21 15.41
CA GLY A 61 -30.38 8.47 15.69
C GLY A 61 -30.77 9.94 15.48
N GLY A 62 -31.97 10.32 15.90
CA GLY A 62 -32.46 11.70 15.84
C GLY A 62 -33.50 11.98 14.75
N ILE A 63 -33.70 11.07 13.80
CA ILE A 63 -34.82 11.13 12.85
C ILE A 63 -36.03 10.42 13.46
N ALA A 64 -37.16 11.12 13.53
CA ALA A 64 -38.38 10.58 14.11
C ALA A 64 -38.78 9.27 13.41
N GLY A 65 -38.96 8.20 14.20
CA GLY A 65 -39.34 6.88 13.69
C GLY A 65 -38.20 6.03 13.08
N ILE A 66 -36.96 6.53 13.07
CA ILE A 66 -35.78 5.80 12.57
C ILE A 66 -34.73 5.66 13.69
N PRO A 67 -34.60 4.46 14.31
CA PRO A 67 -33.63 4.22 15.38
C PRO A 67 -32.18 4.34 14.90
N ALA A 68 -31.27 4.64 15.83
CA ALA A 68 -29.83 4.67 15.59
C ALA A 68 -29.30 3.34 15.01
N THR A 69 -28.29 3.42 14.15
CA THR A 69 -27.66 2.25 13.51
C THR A 69 -26.17 2.14 13.84
N SER A 70 -25.53 3.23 14.27
CA SER A 70 -24.11 3.23 14.60
C SER A 70 -23.76 2.29 15.76
N PRO A 71 -22.75 1.40 15.61
CA PRO A 71 -22.23 0.57 16.70
C PRO A 71 -21.84 1.37 17.95
N LYS A 72 -21.44 2.63 17.78
CA LYS A 72 -21.12 3.56 18.89
C LYS A 72 -22.30 3.77 19.83
N VAL A 73 -23.53 3.83 19.30
CA VAL A 73 -24.77 4.04 20.07
C VAL A 73 -25.45 2.71 20.39
N THR A 74 -25.55 1.80 19.42
CA THR A 74 -26.27 0.53 19.57
C THR A 74 -25.51 -0.49 20.41
N LYS A 75 -24.19 -0.31 20.57
CA LYS A 75 -23.26 -1.25 21.23
C LYS A 75 -23.28 -2.65 20.60
N LYS A 76 -23.64 -2.75 19.32
CA LYS A 76 -23.71 -3.98 18.53
C LYS A 76 -23.00 -3.77 17.20
N GLU A 77 -22.47 -4.85 16.63
CA GLU A 77 -21.95 -4.83 15.27
C GLU A 77 -23.01 -4.33 14.29
N LEU A 78 -22.55 -3.60 13.26
CA LEU A 78 -23.43 -3.06 12.25
C LEU A 78 -24.04 -4.21 11.45
N ASN A 79 -25.37 -4.36 11.52
CA ASN A 79 -26.12 -5.29 10.69
C ASN A 79 -26.96 -4.51 9.65
N PRO A 80 -26.52 -4.46 8.38
CA PRO A 80 -27.24 -3.77 7.31
C PRO A 80 -28.64 -4.32 7.02
N ASN A 81 -28.92 -5.55 7.45
CA ASN A 81 -30.20 -6.21 7.23
C ASN A 81 -31.22 -5.98 8.36
N SER A 82 -30.81 -5.32 9.45
CA SER A 82 -31.71 -4.99 10.56
C SER A 82 -32.84 -4.05 10.14
N ALA A 83 -33.96 -4.09 10.86
CA ALA A 83 -35.10 -3.21 10.56
C ALA A 83 -34.74 -1.72 10.65
N ALA A 84 -33.88 -1.34 11.61
CA ALA A 84 -33.40 0.04 11.74
C ALA A 84 -32.51 0.44 10.55
N ALA A 85 -31.58 -0.45 10.15
CA ALA A 85 -30.72 -0.21 9.00
C ALA A 85 -31.51 -0.06 7.70
N LYS A 86 -32.48 -0.95 7.44
CA LYS A 86 -33.35 -0.88 6.25
C LYS A 86 -34.13 0.44 6.21
N LYS A 87 -34.76 0.84 7.32
CA LYS A 87 -35.47 2.13 7.43
C LYS A 87 -34.56 3.32 7.14
N TYR A 88 -33.33 3.31 7.66
CA TYR A 88 -32.38 4.39 7.44
C TYR A 88 -31.83 4.41 6.01
N LEU A 89 -31.56 3.25 5.41
CA LEU A 89 -31.16 3.13 4.01
C LEU A 89 -32.26 3.61 3.06
N ASP A 90 -33.53 3.29 3.34
CA ASP A 90 -34.67 3.79 2.58
C ASP A 90 -34.81 5.32 2.70
N HIS A 91 -34.62 5.87 3.90
CA HIS A 91 -34.60 7.31 4.13
C HIS A 91 -33.50 8.00 3.30
N THR A 92 -32.25 7.54 3.43
CA THR A 92 -31.11 8.14 2.71
C THR A 92 -31.19 7.91 1.19
N LYS A 93 -31.82 6.83 0.72
CA LYS A 93 -32.16 6.65 -0.70
C LYS A 93 -33.10 7.75 -1.20
N GLY A 94 -34.12 8.12 -0.41
CA GLY A 94 -34.99 9.26 -0.71
C GLY A 94 -34.21 10.58 -0.80
N ARG A 95 -33.26 10.80 0.12
CA ARG A 95 -32.39 11.99 0.12
C ARG A 95 -31.47 12.04 -1.09
N ARG A 96 -30.85 10.91 -1.46
CA ARG A 96 -30.06 10.78 -2.69
C ARG A 96 -30.89 11.05 -3.95
N ASN A 97 -32.11 10.52 -4.04
CA ASN A 97 -32.99 10.79 -5.18
C ASN A 97 -33.35 12.29 -5.29
N ALA A 98 -33.72 12.93 -4.18
CA ALA A 98 -33.99 14.37 -4.16
C ALA A 98 -32.77 15.20 -4.56
N ALA A 99 -31.56 14.79 -4.13
CA ALA A 99 -30.31 15.41 -4.54
C ALA A 99 -30.06 15.25 -6.04
N LYS A 100 -30.29 14.07 -6.63
CA LYS A 100 -30.19 13.87 -8.09
C LYS A 100 -31.14 14.78 -8.86
N ASP A 101 -32.37 14.93 -8.39
CA ASP A 101 -33.37 15.81 -9.02
C ASP A 101 -32.96 17.28 -8.93
N ALA A 102 -32.39 17.71 -7.80
CA ALA A 102 -31.84 19.06 -7.64
C ALA A 102 -30.61 19.30 -8.54
N ILE A 103 -29.70 18.32 -8.62
CA ILE A 103 -28.51 18.37 -9.48
C ILE A 103 -28.92 18.50 -10.94
N LYS A 104 -29.89 17.72 -11.43
CA LYS A 104 -30.37 17.81 -12.82
C LYS A 104 -30.89 19.20 -13.20
N LYS A 105 -31.39 19.99 -12.25
CA LYS A 105 -31.86 21.37 -12.53
C LYS A 105 -30.72 22.34 -12.81
N VAL A 106 -29.55 22.13 -12.19
CA VAL A 106 -28.37 23.00 -12.35
C VAL A 106 -27.31 22.41 -13.28
N ALA A 107 -27.41 21.12 -13.58
CA ALA A 107 -26.53 20.36 -14.47
C ALA A 107 -27.37 19.35 -15.29
N PRO A 108 -28.08 19.79 -16.35
CA PRO A 108 -29.02 18.95 -17.10
C PRO A 108 -28.39 17.71 -17.73
N ASN A 109 -27.09 17.79 -18.06
CA ASN A 109 -26.33 16.71 -18.68
C ASN A 109 -25.56 15.84 -17.66
N ALA A 110 -25.83 16.01 -16.36
CA ALA A 110 -25.18 15.26 -15.30
C ALA A 110 -25.35 13.75 -15.50
N ARG A 111 -24.23 13.02 -15.48
CA ARG A 111 -24.22 11.55 -15.49
C ARG A 111 -23.94 11.03 -14.09
N PHE A 112 -24.94 10.41 -13.48
CA PHE A 112 -24.80 9.82 -12.15
C PHE A 112 -24.10 8.46 -12.23
N GLY A 113 -23.28 8.18 -11.23
CA GLY A 113 -22.60 6.89 -11.04
C GLY A 113 -22.99 6.24 -9.71
N GLN A 114 -21.98 5.82 -8.97
CA GLN A 114 -22.05 5.09 -7.72
C GLN A 114 -22.80 5.88 -6.65
N GLU A 115 -23.47 5.15 -5.76
CA GLU A 115 -24.10 5.68 -4.56
C GLU A 115 -23.39 5.16 -3.31
N PHE A 116 -23.20 6.06 -2.34
CA PHE A 116 -22.63 5.75 -1.05
C PHE A 116 -23.72 5.83 0.01
N GLN A 117 -23.75 4.83 0.89
CA GLN A 117 -24.78 4.70 1.93
C GLN A 117 -24.26 4.19 3.27
N VAL A 118 -23.09 3.53 3.30
CA VAL A 118 -22.58 2.87 4.52
C VAL A 118 -21.66 3.80 5.30
N ALA A 119 -20.55 4.22 4.69
CA ALA A 119 -19.57 5.12 5.32
C ALA A 119 -20.08 6.57 5.39
N PHE A 120 -20.70 7.04 4.31
CA PHE A 120 -21.34 8.35 4.19
C PHE A 120 -22.51 8.26 3.22
N THR A 121 -23.39 9.27 3.20
CA THR A 121 -24.44 9.39 2.19
C THR A 121 -23.95 10.27 1.05
N GLY A 122 -23.93 9.76 -0.19
CA GLY A 122 -23.45 10.53 -1.33
C GLY A 122 -23.63 9.85 -2.68
N ILE A 123 -23.26 10.55 -3.75
CA ILE A 123 -23.38 10.07 -5.14
C ILE A 123 -22.18 10.59 -5.96
N THR A 124 -21.61 9.77 -6.84
CA THR A 124 -20.66 10.27 -7.85
C THR A 124 -21.41 10.85 -9.04
N VAL A 125 -20.95 11.97 -9.59
CA VAL A 125 -21.54 12.58 -10.77
C VAL A 125 -20.45 13.11 -11.71
N THR A 126 -20.64 12.91 -13.00
CA THR A 126 -19.83 13.51 -14.06
C THR A 126 -20.56 14.73 -14.62
N VAL A 127 -19.91 15.90 -14.52
CA VAL A 127 -20.44 17.24 -14.81
C VAL A 127 -19.32 18.17 -15.29
N THR A 128 -19.63 19.36 -15.77
CA THR A 128 -18.60 20.39 -15.96
C THR A 128 -18.13 20.97 -14.62
N VAL A 129 -16.95 21.62 -14.62
CA VAL A 129 -16.43 22.34 -13.45
C VAL A 129 -17.42 23.37 -12.89
N GLU A 130 -18.09 24.14 -13.76
CA GLU A 130 -19.06 25.16 -13.35
C GLU A 130 -20.33 24.54 -12.77
N GLU A 131 -20.75 23.41 -13.34
CA GLU A 131 -21.84 22.61 -12.80
C GLU A 131 -21.51 22.08 -11.41
N ALA A 132 -20.31 21.54 -11.19
CA ALA A 132 -19.86 21.08 -9.87
C ALA A 132 -19.86 22.23 -8.83
N ASN A 133 -19.43 23.43 -9.22
CA ASN A 133 -19.49 24.63 -8.37
C ASN A 133 -20.93 25.06 -8.02
N ARG A 134 -21.88 24.89 -8.95
CA ARG A 134 -23.30 25.12 -8.68
C ARG A 134 -23.88 24.05 -7.75
N ILE A 135 -23.47 22.79 -7.93
CA ILE A 135 -23.89 21.66 -7.09
C ILE A 135 -23.44 21.86 -5.64
N ALA A 136 -22.22 22.36 -5.41
CA ALA A 136 -21.69 22.63 -4.07
C ALA A 136 -22.53 23.64 -3.25
N ARG A 137 -23.37 24.44 -3.92
CA ARG A 137 -24.26 25.44 -3.29
C ARG A 137 -25.69 24.94 -3.09
N LEU A 138 -26.00 23.71 -3.51
CA LEU A 138 -27.35 23.16 -3.37
C LEU A 138 -27.67 22.85 -1.89
N PRO A 139 -28.89 23.14 -1.42
CA PRO A 139 -29.31 22.74 -0.07
C PRO A 139 -29.20 21.23 0.14
N GLY A 140 -28.62 20.81 1.27
CA GLY A 140 -28.42 19.41 1.62
C GLY A 140 -27.13 18.78 1.08
N VAL A 141 -26.35 19.50 0.26
CA VAL A 141 -24.98 19.11 -0.08
C VAL A 141 -24.05 19.55 1.05
N ALA A 142 -23.23 18.63 1.55
CA ALA A 142 -22.22 18.89 2.55
C ALA A 142 -20.88 19.23 1.92
N ALA A 143 -20.50 18.51 0.86
CA ALA A 143 -19.26 18.73 0.12
C ALA A 143 -19.37 18.23 -1.32
N VAL A 144 -18.57 18.82 -2.20
CA VAL A 144 -18.31 18.30 -3.56
C VAL A 144 -16.80 18.15 -3.67
N VAL A 145 -16.34 16.92 -3.83
CA VAL A 145 -14.90 16.62 -3.93
C VAL A 145 -14.60 15.94 -5.26
N PRO A 146 -13.46 16.23 -5.91
CA PRO A 146 -13.07 15.53 -7.13
C PRO A 146 -12.95 14.01 -6.92
N ASP A 147 -13.48 13.23 -7.85
CA ASP A 147 -13.32 11.76 -7.94
C ASP A 147 -12.15 11.51 -8.90
N ARG A 148 -10.94 11.47 -8.33
CA ARG A 148 -9.68 11.47 -9.09
C ARG A 148 -9.21 10.05 -9.35
N LEU A 149 -8.48 9.90 -10.46
CA LEU A 149 -7.61 8.74 -10.62
C LEU A 149 -6.45 8.89 -9.64
N GLU A 150 -6.58 8.29 -8.47
CA GLU A 150 -5.48 8.21 -7.52
C GLU A 150 -4.42 7.24 -8.07
N LYS A 151 -3.16 7.67 -8.00
CA LYS A 151 -2.00 6.82 -8.29
C LYS A 151 -1.43 6.34 -6.95
N PRO A 152 -0.96 5.09 -6.84
CA PRO A 152 -0.18 4.68 -5.69
C PRO A 152 1.03 5.62 -5.54
N LEU A 153 1.13 6.28 -4.39
CA LEU A 153 2.24 7.16 -4.00
C LEU A 153 2.94 6.49 -2.82
N THR A 154 4.06 5.80 -3.09
CA THR A 154 4.88 5.14 -2.06
C THR A 154 5.95 6.05 -1.46
N ASP A 155 6.06 7.28 -1.94
CA ASP A 155 7.01 8.30 -1.50
C ASP A 155 6.70 8.91 -0.12
N ALA A 156 5.43 8.94 0.29
CA ALA A 156 5.02 9.50 1.59
C ALA A 156 4.73 8.44 2.67
N SER A 157 4.85 7.15 2.35
CA SER A 157 4.41 6.04 3.22
C SER A 157 5.01 6.09 4.64
N PRO A 158 6.32 6.34 4.83
CA PRO A 158 6.89 6.40 6.18
C PRO A 158 6.27 7.49 7.05
N ALA A 159 6.06 8.69 6.49
CA ALA A 159 5.44 9.80 7.21
C ALA A 159 3.96 9.52 7.52
N PHE A 160 3.25 8.87 6.60
CA PHE A 160 1.84 8.53 6.78
C PHE A 160 1.61 7.54 7.93
N ILE A 161 2.48 6.55 8.09
CA ILE A 161 2.35 5.55 9.17
C ILE A 161 3.04 5.97 10.47
N ASP A 162 3.51 7.21 10.57
CA ASP A 162 4.28 7.75 11.70
C ASP A 162 5.56 6.94 12.02
N ALA A 163 6.20 6.39 10.98
CA ALA A 163 7.50 5.72 11.11
C ALA A 163 8.58 6.62 11.76
N PRO A 164 8.63 7.94 11.52
CA PRO A 164 9.59 8.82 12.21
C PRO A 164 9.54 8.74 13.74
N ALA A 165 8.36 8.54 14.35
CA ALA A 165 8.24 8.38 15.79
C ALA A 165 8.92 7.10 16.29
N VAL A 166 8.82 6.00 15.52
CA VAL A 166 9.49 4.73 15.81
C VAL A 166 10.99 4.84 15.54
N TRP A 167 11.39 5.40 14.41
CA TRP A 167 12.80 5.61 14.07
C TRP A 167 13.52 6.43 15.14
N SER A 168 12.88 7.47 15.69
CA SER A 168 13.46 8.29 16.76
C SER A 168 13.80 7.47 18.01
N GLN A 169 13.01 6.43 18.33
CA GLN A 169 13.29 5.53 19.44
C GLN A 169 14.44 4.56 19.14
N LEU A 170 14.68 4.25 17.87
CA LEU A 170 15.73 3.35 17.38
C LEU A 170 17.05 4.07 17.04
N GLY A 171 17.22 5.31 17.50
CA GLY A 171 18.43 6.10 17.22
C GLY A 171 18.40 6.85 15.89
N GLY A 172 17.21 7.02 15.30
CA GLY A 172 16.97 7.80 14.07
C GLY A 172 16.85 6.94 12.81
N GLN A 173 16.37 7.54 11.72
CA GLN A 173 16.19 6.87 10.42
C GLN A 173 17.50 6.27 9.89
N ALA A 174 18.63 6.89 10.21
CA ALA A 174 19.97 6.44 9.84
C ALA A 174 20.38 5.10 10.45
N ASN A 175 19.64 4.58 11.45
CA ASN A 175 19.88 3.29 12.11
C ASN A 175 18.66 2.35 11.98
N ALA A 176 17.58 2.78 11.34
CA ALA A 176 16.31 2.05 11.32
C ALA A 176 16.42 0.74 10.53
N GLY A 177 16.33 -0.37 11.26
CA GLY A 177 16.47 -1.73 10.73
C GLY A 177 17.92 -2.23 10.62
N GLU A 178 18.91 -1.50 11.14
CA GLU A 178 20.30 -1.98 11.13
C GLU A 178 20.43 -3.32 11.86
N GLY A 179 21.17 -4.25 11.26
CA GLY A 179 21.33 -5.62 11.77
C GLY A 179 20.15 -6.56 11.48
N VAL A 180 19.09 -6.09 10.82
CA VAL A 180 17.97 -6.92 10.35
C VAL A 180 18.21 -7.34 8.90
N VAL A 181 17.88 -8.59 8.58
CA VAL A 181 17.90 -9.14 7.22
C VAL A 181 16.46 -9.38 6.74
N VAL A 182 16.08 -8.71 5.65
CA VAL A 182 14.78 -8.87 5.00
C VAL A 182 14.95 -9.78 3.77
N GLY A 183 14.27 -10.91 3.76
CA GLY A 183 14.17 -11.81 2.61
C GLY A 183 12.98 -11.40 1.74
N VAL A 184 13.21 -11.13 0.46
CA VAL A 184 12.17 -10.71 -0.48
C VAL A 184 11.92 -11.83 -1.48
N LEU A 185 10.77 -12.50 -1.36
CA LEU A 185 10.33 -13.55 -2.28
C LEU A 185 9.38 -12.95 -3.32
N ASP A 186 9.87 -12.72 -4.54
CA ASP A 186 9.16 -11.92 -5.55
C ASP A 186 9.67 -12.20 -6.99
N THR A 187 9.49 -11.25 -7.93
CA THR A 187 9.95 -11.31 -9.33
C THR A 187 11.46 -11.09 -9.51
N GLY A 188 12.21 -10.97 -8.42
CA GLY A 188 13.65 -10.69 -8.40
C GLY A 188 13.96 -9.29 -7.87
N ILE A 189 15.16 -8.79 -8.15
CA ILE A 189 15.56 -7.42 -7.78
C ILE A 189 16.38 -6.77 -8.90
N TRP A 190 16.24 -5.45 -9.08
CA TRP A 190 17.10 -4.66 -9.96
C TRP A 190 18.29 -4.09 -9.17
N PRO A 191 19.47 -4.73 -9.22
CA PRO A 191 20.51 -4.51 -8.23
C PRO A 191 21.19 -3.13 -8.34
N GLU A 192 21.18 -2.49 -9.51
CA GLU A 192 21.76 -1.16 -9.71
C GLU A 192 20.90 -0.02 -9.16
N HIS A 193 19.70 -0.30 -8.64
CA HIS A 193 18.83 0.75 -8.11
C HIS A 193 19.47 1.41 -6.86
N PRO A 194 19.48 2.75 -6.72
CA PRO A 194 20.11 3.44 -5.57
C PRO A 194 19.54 3.04 -4.20
N SER A 195 18.32 2.52 -4.16
CA SER A 195 17.73 1.91 -2.94
C SER A 195 18.54 0.73 -2.40
N PHE A 196 19.41 0.12 -3.20
CA PHE A 196 20.20 -1.06 -2.86
C PHE A 196 21.71 -0.81 -2.93
N SER A 197 22.14 0.45 -3.05
CA SER A 197 23.56 0.80 -3.09
C SER A 197 24.21 0.69 -1.71
N ASP A 198 25.49 0.33 -1.72
CA ASP A 198 26.42 0.50 -0.61
C ASP A 198 27.69 1.19 -1.17
N PRO A 199 28.06 2.39 -0.68
CA PRO A 199 27.43 3.17 0.38
C PRO A 199 26.02 3.66 0.03
N SER A 200 25.25 4.06 1.05
CA SER A 200 23.92 4.61 0.83
C SER A 200 23.97 5.97 0.08
N PRO A 201 22.89 6.39 -0.61
CA PRO A 201 22.86 7.65 -1.36
C PRO A 201 23.09 8.90 -0.50
N VAL A 202 22.79 8.84 0.79
CA VAL A 202 23.03 9.92 1.77
C VAL A 202 24.37 9.76 2.51
N GLY A 203 25.21 8.82 2.07
CA GLY A 203 26.47 8.45 2.70
C GLY A 203 26.30 7.39 3.79
N GLY A 204 27.43 6.95 4.34
CA GLY A 204 27.50 5.90 5.35
C GLY A 204 27.65 4.50 4.75
N ALA A 205 28.75 3.84 5.12
CA ALA A 205 28.97 2.44 4.81
C ALA A 205 27.97 1.57 5.58
N TYR A 206 27.64 0.42 5.02
CA TYR A 206 26.94 -0.61 5.75
C TYR A 206 27.92 -1.38 6.67
N PRO A 207 27.48 -1.77 7.88
CA PRO A 207 28.24 -2.72 8.68
C PRO A 207 28.31 -4.07 7.94
N ALA A 208 29.24 -4.92 8.37
CA ALA A 208 29.30 -6.29 7.89
C ALA A 208 27.92 -6.97 8.15
N PRO A 209 27.38 -7.73 7.18
CA PRO A 209 26.09 -8.39 7.36
C PRO A 209 26.11 -9.35 8.56
N PRO A 210 24.99 -9.48 9.29
CA PRO A 210 24.89 -10.38 10.45
C PRO A 210 24.86 -11.86 10.06
N VAL A 211 24.60 -12.15 8.78
CA VAL A 211 24.55 -13.50 8.21
C VAL A 211 25.45 -13.58 6.98
N THR A 212 25.90 -14.79 6.65
CA THR A 212 26.59 -15.09 5.39
C THR A 212 25.68 -15.98 4.55
N PRO A 213 25.02 -15.45 3.50
CA PRO A 213 24.11 -16.24 2.67
C PRO A 213 24.79 -17.52 2.16
N GLY A 214 24.09 -18.65 2.21
CA GLY A 214 24.60 -19.97 1.83
C GLY A 214 25.54 -20.66 2.83
N ALA A 215 25.90 -20.04 3.96
CA ALA A 215 26.81 -20.64 4.95
C ALA A 215 26.25 -21.94 5.58
N ASN A 216 24.93 -22.06 5.67
CA ASN A 216 24.25 -23.27 6.17
C ASN A 216 23.88 -24.24 5.02
N GLY A 217 24.48 -24.05 3.84
CA GLY A 217 24.20 -24.83 2.65
C GLY A 217 22.99 -24.33 1.87
N PHE A 218 22.60 -25.12 0.87
CA PHE A 218 21.50 -24.78 -0.02
C PHE A 218 20.42 -25.84 0.04
N VAL A 219 19.17 -25.41 -0.04
CA VAL A 219 18.03 -26.32 -0.21
C VAL A 219 18.26 -27.19 -1.45
N GLY A 220 18.02 -28.49 -1.31
CA GLY A 220 18.33 -29.50 -2.35
C GLY A 220 19.80 -29.95 -2.40
N GLY A 221 20.70 -29.36 -1.59
CA GLY A 221 22.09 -29.80 -1.43
C GLY A 221 23.06 -29.40 -2.55
N THR A 222 22.58 -28.75 -3.61
CA THR A 222 23.41 -28.31 -4.74
C THR A 222 23.97 -26.91 -4.48
N PRO A 223 25.30 -26.72 -4.49
CA PRO A 223 25.92 -25.39 -4.43
C PRO A 223 25.43 -24.48 -5.55
N ARG A 224 25.12 -23.22 -5.20
CA ARG A 224 24.70 -22.17 -6.13
C ARG A 224 25.43 -20.86 -5.82
N SER A 225 25.40 -19.92 -6.76
CA SER A 225 25.86 -18.55 -6.48
C SER A 225 24.97 -17.92 -5.40
N THR A 226 25.59 -17.23 -4.45
CA THR A 226 24.88 -16.40 -3.46
C THR A 226 24.53 -15.02 -4.00
N CYS A 227 25.06 -14.67 -5.17
CA CYS A 227 24.69 -13.50 -5.95
C CYS A 227 24.51 -13.90 -7.41
N ASP A 228 23.31 -14.31 -7.76
CA ASP A 228 22.97 -14.87 -9.06
C ASP A 228 22.58 -13.77 -10.07
N PHE A 229 23.57 -13.21 -10.76
CA PHE A 229 23.41 -12.22 -11.84
C PHE A 229 24.40 -12.51 -12.97
N GLY A 230 24.08 -12.08 -14.21
CA GLY A 230 25.09 -12.03 -15.27
C GLY A 230 24.92 -13.03 -16.41
N ASN A 231 23.74 -13.61 -16.63
CA ASN A 231 23.51 -14.57 -17.71
C ASN A 231 23.31 -13.86 -19.08
N THR A 232 24.33 -13.13 -19.53
CA THR A 232 24.29 -12.35 -20.78
C THR A 232 24.13 -13.20 -22.03
N ALA A 233 24.44 -14.50 -21.94
CA ALA A 233 24.23 -15.46 -23.02
C ALA A 233 22.75 -15.72 -23.27
N TYR A 234 21.94 -15.75 -22.21
CA TYR A 234 20.48 -15.88 -22.30
C TYR A 234 19.82 -14.55 -22.68
N ASN A 235 20.18 -13.48 -21.97
CA ASN A 235 19.64 -12.14 -22.22
C ASN A 235 20.76 -11.09 -22.09
N PRO A 236 21.10 -10.32 -23.15
CA PRO A 236 22.18 -9.34 -23.10
C PRO A 236 22.04 -8.25 -22.02
N ALA A 237 20.82 -7.99 -21.53
CA ALA A 237 20.55 -7.04 -20.46
C ALA A 237 20.66 -7.68 -19.05
N ASP A 238 20.92 -8.97 -18.96
CA ASP A 238 21.25 -9.67 -17.71
C ASP A 238 22.69 -9.37 -17.29
N ALA A 239 22.95 -8.10 -16.99
CA ALA A 239 24.29 -7.62 -16.65
C ALA A 239 24.77 -8.27 -15.33
N PRO A 240 26.07 -8.61 -15.25
CA PRO A 240 26.65 -9.13 -14.02
C PRO A 240 26.62 -8.06 -12.92
N PHE A 241 26.43 -8.51 -11.68
CA PHE A 241 26.43 -7.65 -10.51
C PHE A 241 27.01 -8.42 -9.33
N GLU A 242 27.80 -7.73 -8.50
CA GLU A 242 28.32 -8.28 -7.26
C GLU A 242 27.53 -7.72 -6.08
N CYS A 243 27.02 -8.61 -5.24
CA CYS A 243 26.29 -8.26 -4.04
C CYS A 243 27.18 -7.45 -3.10
N ASN A 244 26.56 -6.55 -2.35
CA ASN A 244 27.22 -5.60 -1.47
C ASN A 244 26.66 -5.74 -0.04
N ASN A 245 27.03 -4.86 0.90
CA ASN A 245 26.50 -5.01 2.26
C ASN A 245 25.05 -4.52 2.42
N LYS A 246 24.40 -3.99 1.38
CA LYS A 246 22.96 -3.69 1.36
C LYS A 246 22.17 -4.85 0.77
N LEU A 247 22.43 -5.21 -0.49
CA LEU A 247 21.94 -6.43 -1.14
C LEU A 247 22.99 -7.52 -0.94
N ILE A 248 22.80 -8.32 0.11
CA ILE A 248 23.82 -9.27 0.59
C ILE A 248 23.74 -10.63 -0.11
N GLY A 249 22.60 -10.93 -0.74
CA GLY A 249 22.42 -12.12 -1.55
C GLY A 249 21.26 -12.01 -2.54
N ALA A 250 21.32 -12.78 -3.61
CA ALA A 250 20.29 -12.84 -4.64
C ALA A 250 20.26 -14.23 -5.28
N TYR A 251 19.10 -14.87 -5.33
CA TYR A 251 18.91 -16.23 -5.82
C TYR A 251 17.79 -16.34 -6.83
N THR A 252 17.88 -17.33 -7.71
CA THR A 252 16.75 -17.82 -8.50
C THR A 252 16.19 -19.13 -7.95
N PHE A 253 14.86 -19.18 -7.93
CA PHE A 253 14.05 -20.35 -7.64
C PHE A 253 12.96 -20.39 -8.71
N LEU A 254 13.29 -20.89 -9.89
CA LEU A 254 12.40 -20.90 -11.06
C LEU A 254 12.44 -22.26 -11.77
N ASP A 255 12.82 -23.33 -11.09
CA ASP A 255 13.00 -24.64 -11.72
C ASP A 255 11.66 -25.17 -12.27
N THR A 256 10.59 -25.07 -11.47
CA THR A 256 9.25 -25.48 -11.90
C THR A 256 8.73 -24.54 -12.99
N TYR A 257 8.93 -23.23 -12.83
CA TYR A 257 8.55 -22.24 -13.82
C TYR A 257 9.23 -22.50 -15.18
N LYS A 258 10.54 -22.72 -15.19
CA LYS A 258 11.30 -23.03 -16.42
C LYS A 258 10.83 -24.34 -17.06
N ALA A 259 10.50 -25.35 -16.27
CA ALA A 259 10.08 -26.65 -16.78
C ALA A 259 8.67 -26.62 -17.39
N LEU A 260 7.73 -25.87 -16.80
CA LEU A 260 6.32 -25.89 -17.20
C LEU A 260 5.92 -24.73 -18.11
N GLN A 261 6.50 -23.55 -17.90
CA GLN A 261 6.20 -22.33 -18.65
C GLN A 261 7.33 -21.91 -19.59
N GLY A 262 8.58 -22.07 -19.13
CA GLY A 262 9.76 -21.56 -19.81
C GLY A 262 9.96 -20.06 -19.59
N LEU A 263 11.21 -19.60 -19.73
CA LEU A 263 11.52 -18.17 -19.72
C LEU A 263 11.38 -17.59 -21.14
N THR A 264 10.81 -16.39 -21.22
CA THR A 264 10.75 -15.60 -22.46
C THR A 264 12.00 -14.73 -22.62
N ARG A 265 12.26 -14.26 -23.85
CA ARG A 265 13.38 -13.33 -24.13
C ARG A 265 13.34 -11.99 -23.37
N ASN A 266 12.18 -11.65 -22.79
CA ASN A 266 12.00 -10.43 -22.00
C ASN A 266 12.30 -10.67 -20.51
N GLU A 267 12.60 -11.91 -20.13
CA GLU A 267 12.97 -12.30 -18.78
C GLU A 267 14.48 -12.49 -18.66
N PHE A 268 14.96 -12.50 -17.42
CA PHE A 268 16.34 -12.83 -17.08
C PHE A 268 16.43 -14.26 -16.58
N ASP A 269 17.56 -14.92 -16.83
CA ASP A 269 17.86 -16.26 -16.30
C ASP A 269 18.86 -16.11 -15.15
N SER A 270 18.46 -15.24 -14.20
CA SER A 270 19.17 -14.81 -13.01
C SER A 270 18.20 -14.15 -12.03
N ALA A 271 18.65 -13.70 -10.87
CA ALA A 271 17.83 -13.04 -9.86
C ALA A 271 17.40 -11.61 -10.26
N ARG A 272 17.82 -11.13 -11.44
CA ARG A 272 17.43 -9.82 -11.97
C ARG A 272 15.93 -9.75 -12.22
N ASP A 273 15.35 -8.63 -11.81
CA ASP A 273 13.92 -8.37 -11.94
C ASP A 273 13.54 -7.94 -13.36
N SER A 274 12.69 -8.73 -14.03
CA SER A 274 12.14 -8.39 -15.35
C SER A 274 10.74 -7.76 -15.29
N ASN A 275 10.12 -7.69 -14.11
CA ASN A 275 8.76 -7.18 -13.92
C ASN A 275 8.77 -5.79 -13.25
N GLY A 276 9.62 -5.61 -12.24
CA GLY A 276 9.71 -4.42 -11.41
C GLY A 276 8.98 -4.56 -10.06
N HIS A 277 8.11 -5.56 -9.91
CA HIS A 277 7.36 -5.78 -8.66
C HIS A 277 8.29 -6.06 -7.48
N GLY A 278 9.23 -7.00 -7.61
CA GLY A 278 10.19 -7.34 -6.56
C GLY A 278 11.11 -6.18 -6.18
N THR A 279 11.58 -5.41 -7.17
CA THR A 279 12.34 -4.17 -6.94
C THR A 279 11.53 -3.14 -6.15
N HIS A 280 10.25 -2.99 -6.49
CA HIS A 280 9.35 -2.06 -5.82
C HIS A 280 9.04 -2.50 -4.39
N THR A 281 8.74 -3.79 -4.16
CA THR A 281 8.43 -4.32 -2.82
C THR A 281 9.67 -4.30 -1.93
N ALA A 282 10.84 -4.69 -2.43
CA ALA A 282 12.10 -4.61 -1.72
C ALA A 282 12.46 -3.17 -1.32
N SER A 283 12.30 -2.21 -2.23
CA SER A 283 12.60 -0.80 -1.93
C SER A 283 11.62 -0.17 -0.95
N THR A 284 10.35 -0.60 -0.97
CA THR A 284 9.33 -0.18 0.02
C THR A 284 9.65 -0.72 1.41
N ALA A 285 10.01 -2.00 1.53
CA ALA A 285 10.30 -2.63 2.81
C ALA A 285 11.62 -2.10 3.41
N ALA A 286 12.69 -2.14 2.63
CA ALA A 286 14.05 -1.95 3.12
C ALA A 286 14.93 -1.11 2.19
N GLY A 287 14.38 -0.33 1.25
CA GLY A 287 15.21 0.54 0.39
C GLY A 287 15.92 1.63 1.19
N ASN A 288 17.13 2.00 0.75
CA ASN A 288 17.89 3.12 1.32
C ASN A 288 17.02 4.39 1.44
N ALA A 289 17.26 5.17 2.49
CA ALA A 289 16.68 6.50 2.64
C ALA A 289 17.38 7.52 1.73
N GLY A 290 16.67 8.62 1.44
CA GLY A 290 17.23 9.74 0.69
C GLY A 290 17.50 9.44 -0.79
N VAL A 291 16.84 8.41 -1.34
CA VAL A 291 16.90 8.08 -2.76
C VAL A 291 16.06 9.10 -3.51
N ALA A 292 16.65 9.87 -4.42
CA ALA A 292 15.90 10.79 -5.27
C ALA A 292 14.92 10.01 -6.17
N ALA A 293 13.66 10.43 -6.20
CA ALA A 293 12.61 9.81 -6.99
C ALA A 293 12.05 10.80 -8.01
N SER A 294 11.86 10.31 -9.23
CA SER A 294 11.16 11.05 -10.27
C SER A 294 10.33 10.12 -11.14
N ILE A 295 9.20 10.61 -11.64
CA ILE A 295 8.34 9.89 -12.58
C ILE A 295 8.12 10.78 -13.80
N LEU A 296 8.51 10.30 -14.98
CA LEU A 296 8.38 11.04 -16.26
C LEU A 296 9.02 12.45 -16.22
N GLY A 297 10.11 12.60 -15.46
CA GLY A 297 10.83 13.87 -15.29
C GLY A 297 10.22 14.81 -14.24
N ALA A 298 9.11 14.44 -13.59
CA ALA A 298 8.61 15.15 -12.43
C ALA A 298 9.36 14.69 -11.17
N ASP A 299 9.96 15.63 -10.45
CA ASP A 299 10.63 15.40 -9.17
C ASP A 299 9.59 15.12 -8.08
N LEU A 300 9.75 13.99 -7.38
CA LEU A 300 8.91 13.56 -6.26
C LEU A 300 9.66 13.66 -4.92
N GLY A 301 10.84 14.29 -4.91
CA GLY A 301 11.68 14.40 -3.73
C GLY A 301 12.45 13.11 -3.46
N THR A 302 12.54 12.73 -2.20
CA THR A 302 13.29 11.54 -1.79
C THR A 302 12.40 10.49 -1.16
N VAL A 303 12.68 9.23 -1.50
CA VAL A 303 11.99 8.07 -0.93
C VAL A 303 12.88 7.33 0.06
N SER A 304 12.24 6.52 0.89
CA SER A 304 12.87 5.65 1.88
C SER A 304 12.02 4.40 2.04
N GLY A 305 12.68 3.26 2.22
CA GLY A 305 12.01 2.09 2.79
C GLY A 305 11.62 2.35 4.26
N ILE A 306 10.81 1.46 4.81
CA ILE A 306 10.43 1.50 6.23
C ILE A 306 11.63 1.17 7.14
N ALA A 307 12.46 0.21 6.73
CA ALA A 307 13.70 -0.20 7.40
C ALA A 307 14.92 0.11 6.52
N PRO A 308 15.28 1.39 6.33
CA PRO A 308 16.25 1.80 5.32
C PRO A 308 17.66 1.26 5.53
N ARG A 309 18.00 0.77 6.73
CA ARG A 309 19.31 0.19 7.07
C ARG A 309 19.30 -1.34 7.18
N ALA A 310 18.18 -2.00 6.92
CA ALA A 310 18.14 -3.44 6.86
C ALA A 310 18.90 -3.98 5.64
N HIS A 311 19.51 -5.15 5.79
CA HIS A 311 20.09 -5.91 4.69
C HIS A 311 18.98 -6.61 3.90
N ILE A 312 19.21 -6.88 2.63
CA ILE A 312 18.25 -7.53 1.73
C ILE A 312 18.86 -8.79 1.15
N ILE A 313 18.08 -9.88 1.17
CA ILE A 313 18.31 -11.05 0.30
C ILE A 313 17.13 -11.20 -0.65
N ALA A 314 17.40 -11.23 -1.95
CA ALA A 314 16.36 -11.39 -2.96
C ALA A 314 16.21 -12.87 -3.37
N TYR A 315 14.99 -13.37 -3.38
CA TYR A 315 14.64 -14.71 -3.83
C TYR A 315 13.64 -14.59 -4.97
N ARG A 316 14.12 -14.77 -6.21
CA ARG A 316 13.26 -14.71 -7.38
C ARG A 316 12.48 -16.01 -7.54
N VAL A 317 11.17 -15.96 -7.29
CA VAL A 317 10.23 -17.10 -7.34
C VAL A 317 9.17 -16.94 -8.43
N CYS A 318 9.13 -15.79 -9.09
CA CYS A 318 8.17 -15.45 -10.14
C CYS A 318 8.85 -15.09 -11.46
N GLY A 319 8.25 -15.52 -12.55
CA GLY A 319 8.44 -14.96 -13.89
C GLY A 319 7.32 -13.99 -14.24
N LEU A 320 7.23 -13.58 -15.52
CA LEU A 320 6.19 -12.67 -15.99
C LEU A 320 4.78 -13.28 -15.94
N GLU A 321 4.67 -14.60 -16.07
CA GLU A 321 3.39 -15.32 -16.06
C GLU A 321 2.96 -15.79 -14.65
N GLY A 322 3.69 -15.36 -13.62
CA GLY A 322 3.41 -15.67 -12.22
C GLY A 322 4.45 -16.60 -11.58
N CYS A 323 4.02 -17.30 -10.54
CA CYS A 323 4.91 -18.00 -9.61
C CYS A 323 4.35 -19.39 -9.32
N TYR A 324 5.22 -20.39 -9.25
CA TYR A 324 4.83 -21.73 -8.77
C TYR A 324 5.05 -21.83 -7.26
N SER A 325 4.11 -22.50 -6.58
CA SER A 325 4.15 -22.66 -5.12
C SER A 325 5.31 -23.53 -4.65
N SER A 326 5.76 -24.50 -5.46
CA SER A 326 6.96 -25.31 -5.20
C SER A 326 8.23 -24.46 -5.19
N ASP A 327 8.40 -23.62 -6.21
CA ASP A 327 9.53 -22.70 -6.35
C ASP A 327 9.56 -21.71 -5.17
N SER A 328 8.39 -21.18 -4.80
CA SER A 328 8.24 -20.28 -3.65
C SER A 328 8.55 -20.98 -2.32
N ALA A 329 8.05 -22.21 -2.11
CA ALA A 329 8.31 -22.96 -0.88
C ALA A 329 9.81 -23.29 -0.72
N MET A 330 10.51 -23.64 -1.81
CA MET A 330 11.96 -23.83 -1.77
C MET A 330 12.71 -22.56 -1.40
N ALA A 331 12.26 -21.39 -1.87
CA ALA A 331 12.84 -20.13 -1.47
C ALA A 331 12.60 -19.82 0.02
N VAL A 332 11.44 -20.19 0.59
CA VAL A 332 11.19 -20.09 2.03
C VAL A 332 12.18 -20.95 2.81
N GLU A 333 12.38 -22.21 2.40
CA GLU A 333 13.38 -23.07 3.03
C GLU A 333 14.80 -22.47 2.97
N GLN A 334 15.17 -21.90 1.82
CA GLN A 334 16.47 -21.23 1.71
C GLN A 334 16.57 -19.97 2.57
N ALA A 335 15.50 -19.18 2.67
CA ALA A 335 15.48 -17.99 3.54
C ALA A 335 15.71 -18.34 5.01
N ILE A 336 15.14 -19.47 5.47
CA ILE A 336 15.40 -20.00 6.81
C ILE A 336 16.89 -20.39 6.95
N LEU A 337 17.45 -21.11 5.97
CA LEU A 337 18.87 -21.51 6.00
C LEU A 337 19.82 -20.31 5.98
N ASP A 338 19.47 -19.25 5.25
CA ASP A 338 20.26 -18.03 5.19
C ASP A 338 20.14 -17.15 6.45
N GLY A 339 19.22 -17.47 7.36
CA GLY A 339 19.01 -16.74 8.61
C GLY A 339 18.30 -15.40 8.44
N VAL A 340 17.34 -15.32 7.49
CA VAL A 340 16.49 -14.14 7.31
C VAL A 340 15.64 -13.90 8.56
N ASP A 341 15.57 -12.65 9.03
CA ASP A 341 14.75 -12.26 10.19
C ASP A 341 13.28 -12.06 9.83
N VAL A 342 13.02 -11.51 8.63
CA VAL A 342 11.66 -11.16 8.16
C VAL A 342 11.53 -11.49 6.68
N ILE A 343 10.48 -12.24 6.33
CA ILE A 343 10.13 -12.49 4.92
C ILE A 343 9.06 -11.49 4.46
N ASN A 344 9.36 -10.77 3.38
CA ASN A 344 8.37 -10.05 2.60
C ASN A 344 7.90 -10.92 1.42
N PHE A 345 6.65 -11.39 1.49
CA PHE A 345 6.01 -12.21 0.46
C PHE A 345 4.75 -11.50 -0.07
N SER A 346 4.92 -10.77 -1.17
CA SER A 346 3.86 -9.94 -1.77
C SER A 346 3.15 -10.66 -2.93
N ILE A 347 2.99 -11.97 -2.82
CA ILE A 347 2.39 -12.83 -3.85
C ILE A 347 1.08 -13.39 -3.30
N SER A 348 0.05 -13.52 -4.15
CA SER A 348 -1.26 -14.04 -3.78
C SER A 348 -1.74 -15.07 -4.80
N GLY A 349 -2.57 -16.03 -4.37
CA GLY A 349 -3.08 -17.09 -5.26
C GLY A 349 -3.60 -18.35 -4.55
N GLY A 350 -3.25 -18.57 -3.28
CA GLY A 350 -3.75 -19.70 -2.49
C GLY A 350 -5.20 -19.52 -2.04
N SER A 351 -6.04 -20.54 -2.22
CA SER A 351 -7.45 -20.55 -1.77
C SER A 351 -7.69 -21.35 -0.48
N ASN A 352 -6.69 -22.12 -0.03
CA ASN A 352 -6.74 -22.93 1.19
C ASN A 352 -5.39 -22.83 1.95
N PRO A 353 -5.36 -22.17 3.13
CA PRO A 353 -4.12 -21.97 3.89
C PRO A 353 -3.53 -23.27 4.47
N TYR A 354 -4.29 -24.37 4.51
CA TYR A 354 -3.84 -25.66 5.04
C TYR A 354 -3.42 -26.67 3.96
N GLY A 355 -3.61 -26.33 2.68
CA GLY A 355 -3.26 -27.20 1.55
C GLY A 355 -2.29 -26.57 0.55
N ASP A 356 -1.93 -25.30 0.75
CA ASP A 356 -0.98 -24.57 -0.07
C ASP A 356 0.45 -24.75 0.46
N ALA A 357 1.39 -25.10 -0.42
CA ALA A 357 2.76 -25.44 -0.05
C ALA A 357 3.51 -24.25 0.58
N VAL A 358 3.25 -23.02 0.10
CA VAL A 358 3.90 -21.81 0.64
C VAL A 358 3.38 -21.52 2.05
N SER A 359 2.07 -21.64 2.25
CA SER A 359 1.44 -21.47 3.57
C SER A 359 1.97 -22.48 4.60
N LEU A 360 2.19 -23.73 4.18
CA LEU A 360 2.80 -24.76 5.02
C LEU A 360 4.29 -24.47 5.29
N ALA A 361 5.03 -23.97 4.31
CA ALA A 361 6.42 -23.57 4.50
C ALA A 361 6.55 -22.44 5.53
N PHE A 362 5.69 -21.41 5.46
CA PHE A 362 5.66 -20.35 6.46
C PHE A 362 5.25 -20.82 7.85
N LEU A 363 4.38 -21.83 7.97
CA LEU A 363 4.03 -22.40 9.28
C LEU A 363 5.23 -23.07 9.97
N GLY A 364 6.18 -23.59 9.18
CA GLY A 364 7.39 -24.23 9.69
C GLY A 364 8.59 -23.31 9.87
N ALA A 365 8.47 -22.03 9.49
CA ALA A 365 9.55 -21.04 9.48
C ALA A 365 9.81 -20.41 10.86
#